data_AF-A0A7R9KEZ2-F1
#
_entry.id   AF-A0A7R9KEZ2-F1
#
_cell.length_a   1.000
_cell.length_b   1.000
_cell.length_c   1.000
_cell.angle_alpha   90.00
_cell.angle_beta   90.00
_cell.angle_gamma   90.00
#
_symmetry.space_group_name_H-M   'P 1'
#
loop_
_entity.id
_entity.type
_entity.pdbx_description
1 polymer ?
#
loop_
_entity_poly.entity_id
_entity_poly.type
_entity_poly.pdbx_seq_one_letter_code
_entity_poly.pdbx_strand_id
1 'polypeptide(L)'
;MKFIILSLLCLHLLHSLLEVDCGGHGMRTQYHEQGLDNPHSYKFGYTTGDHYNPQSRHEVSHGPGHVKGSYSFRDPHGKIHVVHYEAHPKYGFRTHHKKGKR
;
A
#
# COMPACT_ATOMS: atom_id res chain seq x y z
N MET A 1 -31.04 21.00 40.65
CA MET A 1 -31.45 20.19 39.48
C MET A 1 -30.86 20.67 38.15
N LYS A 2 -30.58 21.97 37.95
CA LYS A 2 -29.94 22.49 36.71
C LYS A 2 -28.49 22.01 36.45
N PHE A 3 -27.71 21.76 37.51
CA PHE A 3 -26.31 21.32 37.38
C PHE A 3 -26.15 19.88 36.83
N ILE A 4 -27.09 18.99 37.14
CA ILE A 4 -27.04 17.59 36.68
C ILE A 4 -27.32 17.51 35.17
N ILE A 5 -28.25 18.34 34.67
CA ILE A 5 -28.61 18.39 33.25
C ILE A 5 -27.43 18.92 32.42
N LEU A 6 -26.69 19.92 32.90
CA LEU A 6 -25.53 20.48 32.20
C LEU A 6 -24.36 19.49 32.12
N SER A 7 -24.15 18.68 33.17
CA SER A 7 -23.15 17.61 33.20
C SER A 7 -23.48 16.47 32.22
N LEU A 8 -24.74 16.04 32.16
CA LEU A 8 -25.18 14.99 31.24
C LEU A 8 -25.14 15.47 29.78
N LEU A 9 -25.51 16.72 29.50
CA LEU A 9 -25.36 17.31 28.16
C LEU A 9 -23.90 17.41 27.72
N CYS A 10 -22.99 17.74 28.64
CA CYS A 10 -21.55 17.80 28.36
C CYS A 10 -20.98 16.41 28.06
N LEU A 11 -21.40 15.38 28.83
CA LEU A 11 -20.95 14.00 28.60
C LEU A 11 -21.53 13.40 27.30
N HIS A 12 -22.75 13.80 26.92
CA HIS A 12 -23.35 13.43 25.62
C HIS A 12 -22.67 14.18 24.47
N LEU A 13 -22.34 15.47 24.63
CA LEU A 13 -21.58 16.22 23.63
C LEU A 13 -20.14 15.69 23.44
N LEU A 14 -19.50 15.21 24.52
CA LEU A 14 -18.17 14.58 24.43
C LEU A 14 -18.20 13.21 23.76
N HIS A 15 -19.28 12.42 23.90
CA HIS A 15 -19.43 11.16 23.18
C HIS A 15 -19.64 11.35 21.67
N SER A 16 -20.25 12.47 21.26
CA SER A 16 -20.36 12.85 19.83
C SER A 16 -19.07 13.38 19.22
N LEU A 17 -18.01 13.62 20.01
CA LEU A 17 -16.69 14.05 19.53
C LEU A 17 -15.70 12.89 19.32
N LEU A 18 -16.15 11.64 19.49
CA LEU A 18 -15.40 10.46 19.10
C LEU A 18 -15.78 10.01 17.67
N GLU A 19 -15.97 10.95 16.76
CA GLU A 19 -15.78 10.59 15.35
C GLU A 19 -14.29 10.35 15.17
N VAL A 20 -13.94 9.06 15.16
CA VAL A 20 -12.72 8.59 14.53
C VAL A 20 -12.74 9.21 13.14
N ASP A 21 -11.88 10.21 12.92
CA ASP A 21 -11.60 10.70 11.58
C ASP A 21 -10.97 9.54 10.80
N CYS A 22 -11.82 8.71 10.20
CA CYS A 22 -11.41 7.68 9.25
C CYS A 22 -11.41 8.22 7.81
N GLY A 23 -11.49 9.54 7.64
CA GLY A 23 -11.37 10.23 6.35
C GLY A 23 -9.95 10.21 5.77
N GLY A 24 -8.98 9.60 6.45
CA GLY A 24 -7.66 9.30 5.94
C GLY A 24 -7.67 8.18 4.88
N HIS A 25 -8.41 8.35 3.79
CA HIS A 25 -8.07 7.66 2.55
C HIS A 25 -6.70 8.20 2.14
N GLY A 26 -5.63 7.48 2.51
CA GLY A 26 -4.30 7.79 2.00
C GLY A 26 -4.38 7.93 0.48
N MET A 27 -3.65 8.89 -0.07
CA MET A 27 -3.72 9.21 -1.49
C MET A 27 -3.38 7.95 -2.29
N ARG A 28 -4.38 7.42 -3.00
CA ARG A 28 -4.16 6.36 -4.00
C ARG A 28 -3.35 6.98 -5.13
N THR A 29 -2.22 6.38 -5.45
CA THR A 29 -1.38 6.83 -6.58
C THR A 29 -1.24 5.70 -7.58
N GLN A 30 -1.14 6.06 -8.86
CA GLN A 30 -0.84 5.14 -9.94
C GLN A 30 -0.04 5.90 -11.01
N TYR A 31 0.91 5.21 -11.62
CA TYR A 31 1.64 5.71 -12.77
C TYR A 31 1.90 4.59 -13.76
N HIS A 32 2.07 4.97 -15.03
CA HIS A 32 2.43 4.08 -16.12
C HIS A 32 3.20 4.89 -17.17
N GLU A 33 4.39 4.42 -17.50
CA GLU A 33 5.33 5.04 -18.43
C GLU A 33 5.81 3.96 -19.40
N GLN A 34 5.85 4.28 -20.70
CA GLN A 34 6.35 3.38 -21.75
C GLN A 34 7.53 4.02 -22.46
N GLY A 35 8.40 3.20 -23.05
CA GLY A 35 9.45 3.70 -23.93
C GLY A 35 10.60 4.40 -23.22
N LEU A 36 10.88 4.06 -21.95
CA LEU A 36 11.94 4.68 -21.13
C LEU A 36 13.34 4.47 -21.73
N ASP A 37 13.77 3.22 -21.85
CA ASP A 37 15.10 2.86 -22.37
C ASP A 37 15.02 2.34 -23.82
N ASN A 38 13.89 1.73 -24.18
CA ASN A 38 13.62 1.15 -25.50
C ASN A 38 12.10 1.03 -25.74
N PRO A 39 11.64 0.82 -26.99
CA PRO A 39 10.21 0.74 -27.31
C PRO A 39 9.41 -0.33 -26.54
N HIS A 40 10.09 -1.34 -25.98
CA HIS A 40 9.48 -2.43 -25.21
C HIS A 40 9.66 -2.28 -23.69
N SER A 41 10.33 -1.22 -23.24
CA SER A 41 10.50 -0.92 -21.81
C SER A 41 9.25 -0.22 -21.26
N TYR A 42 8.98 -0.47 -19.99
CA TYR A 42 7.91 0.21 -19.27
C TYR A 42 8.23 0.31 -17.79
N LYS A 43 7.53 1.23 -17.12
CA LYS A 43 7.50 1.34 -15.69
C LYS A 43 6.07 1.60 -15.26
N PHE A 44 5.59 0.82 -14.29
CA PHE A 44 4.30 1.08 -13.70
C PHE A 44 4.35 0.86 -12.20
N GLY A 45 3.36 1.43 -11.52
CA GLY A 45 3.16 1.14 -10.12
C GLY A 45 1.91 1.80 -9.58
N TYR A 46 1.53 1.36 -8.39
CA TYR A 46 0.43 1.94 -7.65
C TYR A 46 0.62 1.78 -6.15
N THR A 47 -0.09 2.62 -5.40
CA THR A 47 -0.32 2.50 -3.96
C THR A 47 -1.83 2.62 -3.73
N THR A 48 -2.42 1.74 -2.92
CA THR A 48 -3.86 1.84 -2.62
C THR A 48 -4.17 3.04 -1.73
N GLY A 49 -3.20 3.43 -0.87
CA GLY A 49 -3.42 4.45 0.14
C GLY A 49 -4.45 4.04 1.21
N ASP A 50 -4.89 2.79 1.19
CA ASP A 50 -5.85 2.26 2.15
C ASP A 50 -5.17 2.08 3.52
N HIS A 51 -5.76 2.66 4.55
CA HIS A 51 -5.28 2.57 5.93
C HIS A 51 -5.40 1.15 6.51
N TYR A 52 -6.47 0.43 6.16
CA TYR A 52 -6.79 -0.89 6.69
C TYR A 52 -6.11 -2.00 5.87
N ASN A 53 -6.08 -1.86 4.54
CA ASN A 53 -5.47 -2.81 3.62
C ASN A 53 -4.48 -2.14 2.64
N PRO A 54 -3.35 -1.64 3.14
CA PRO A 54 -2.35 -1.02 2.29
C PRO A 54 -1.74 -2.06 1.34
N GLN A 55 -1.75 -1.74 0.05
CA GLN A 55 -1.10 -2.52 -0.99
C GLN A 55 -0.33 -1.59 -1.89
N SER A 56 0.77 -2.11 -2.43
CA SER A 56 1.52 -1.41 -3.46
C SER A 56 2.13 -2.39 -4.44
N ARG A 57 2.36 -1.90 -5.67
CA ARG A 57 3.19 -2.58 -6.65
C ARG A 57 4.04 -1.56 -7.36
N HIS A 58 5.28 -1.95 -7.64
CA HIS A 58 6.18 -1.25 -8.52
C HIS A 58 6.81 -2.27 -9.45
N GLU A 59 6.86 -1.97 -10.74
CA GLU A 59 7.45 -2.83 -11.73
C GLU A 59 8.16 -2.00 -12.79
N VAL A 60 9.33 -2.47 -13.21
CA VAL A 60 10.12 -1.93 -14.30
C VAL A 60 10.49 -3.07 -15.22
N SER A 61 10.17 -2.92 -16.50
CA SER A 61 10.65 -3.78 -17.55
C SER A 61 11.74 -3.08 -18.33
N HIS A 62 12.90 -3.70 -18.32
CA HIS A 62 13.96 -3.40 -19.27
C HIS A 62 13.79 -4.31 -20.49
N GLY A 63 14.21 -3.85 -21.65
CA GLY A 63 14.22 -4.70 -22.85
C GLY A 63 15.17 -5.88 -22.66
N PRO A 64 15.14 -6.95 -23.48
CA PRO A 64 14.01 -7.59 -24.14
C PRO A 64 13.34 -8.60 -23.19
N GLY A 65 12.46 -8.14 -22.28
CA GLY A 65 11.69 -9.02 -21.40
C GLY A 65 12.31 -9.29 -20.03
N HIS A 66 13.22 -8.42 -19.58
CA HIS A 66 13.72 -8.45 -18.21
C HIS A 66 12.84 -7.58 -17.32
N VAL A 67 12.05 -8.22 -16.46
CA VAL A 67 11.15 -7.51 -15.55
C VAL A 67 11.68 -7.61 -14.14
N LYS A 68 11.65 -6.50 -13.40
CA LYS A 68 11.93 -6.48 -11.97
C LYS A 68 10.84 -5.67 -11.28
N GLY A 69 10.43 -6.12 -10.11
CA GLY A 69 9.46 -5.37 -9.35
C GLY A 69 9.35 -5.82 -7.92
N SER A 70 8.44 -5.16 -7.22
CA SER A 70 8.00 -5.55 -5.90
C SER A 70 6.51 -5.34 -5.74
N TYR A 71 5.89 -6.14 -4.89
CA TYR A 71 4.56 -5.88 -4.39
C TYR A 71 4.55 -6.02 -2.88
N SER A 72 3.62 -5.30 -2.24
CA SER A 72 3.39 -5.39 -0.81
C SER A 72 1.94 -5.69 -0.49
N PHE A 73 1.73 -6.45 0.58
CA PHE A 73 0.41 -6.78 1.10
C PHE A 73 0.46 -6.96 2.61
N ARG A 74 -0.70 -6.78 3.25
CA ARG A 74 -0.91 -7.06 4.67
C ARG A 74 -1.43 -8.48 4.86
N ASP A 75 -0.85 -9.23 5.79
CA ASP A 75 -1.37 -10.54 6.18
C ASP A 75 -2.49 -10.43 7.24
N PRO A 76 -3.18 -11.53 7.57
CA PRO A 76 -4.23 -11.53 8.59
C PRO A 76 -3.74 -11.16 10.01
N HIS A 77 -2.43 -11.24 10.27
CA HIS A 77 -1.82 -10.83 11.53
C HIS A 77 -1.41 -9.35 11.53
N GLY A 78 -1.72 -8.60 10.46
CA GLY A 78 -1.42 -7.19 10.31
C GLY A 78 0.00 -6.88 9.85
N LYS A 79 0.83 -7.90 9.58
CA LYS A 79 2.22 -7.73 9.12
C LYS A 79 2.26 -7.42 7.63
N ILE A 80 3.05 -6.42 7.26
CA ILE A 80 3.33 -6.09 5.86
C ILE A 80 4.41 -7.03 5.34
N HIS A 81 4.09 -7.73 4.26
CA HIS A 81 5.03 -8.51 3.47
C HIS A 81 5.40 -7.73 2.22
N VAL A 82 6.68 -7.72 1.88
CA VAL A 82 7.18 -7.17 0.63
C VAL A 82 7.87 -8.30 -0.12
N VAL A 83 7.41 -8.55 -1.34
CA VAL A 83 7.96 -9.57 -2.22
C VAL A 83 8.64 -8.87 -3.37
N HIS A 84 9.94 -9.11 -3.52
CA HIS A 84 10.70 -8.70 -4.69
C HIS A 84 10.70 -9.84 -5.70
N TYR A 85 10.54 -9.52 -6.97
CA TYR A 85 10.54 -10.51 -8.04
C TYR A 85 11.34 -10.04 -9.24
N GLU A 86 11.82 -11.01 -10.00
CA GLU A 86 12.43 -10.82 -11.29
C GLU A 86 11.86 -11.84 -12.29
N ALA A 87 11.71 -11.42 -13.54
CA ALA A 87 11.42 -12.29 -14.66
C ALA A 87 12.50 -12.10 -15.72
N HIS A 88 12.98 -13.22 -16.26
CA HIS A 88 14.04 -13.25 -17.25
C HIS A 88 13.65 -14.19 -18.39
N PRO A 89 13.90 -13.86 -19.67
CA PRO A 89 13.52 -14.72 -20.81
C PRO A 89 14.05 -16.15 -20.72
N LYS A 90 15.33 -16.30 -20.35
CA LYS A 90 16.00 -17.60 -20.12
C LYS A 90 15.67 -18.29 -18.78
N TYR A 91 15.51 -17.56 -17.68
CA TYR A 91 15.46 -18.15 -16.33
C TYR A 91 14.06 -18.18 -15.70
N GLY A 92 13.06 -17.63 -16.40
CA GLY A 92 11.68 -17.56 -15.92
C GLY A 92 11.50 -16.56 -14.78
N PHE A 93 10.44 -16.76 -14.01
CA PHE A 93 10.06 -15.94 -12.87
C PHE A 93 10.70 -16.45 -11.57
N ARG A 94 11.20 -15.53 -10.74
CA ARG A 94 11.80 -15.82 -9.43
C ARG A 94 11.41 -14.77 -8.40
N THR A 95 11.22 -15.21 -7.16
CA THR A 95 11.01 -14.32 -6.01
C THR A 95 12.23 -14.30 -5.10
N HIS A 96 12.51 -13.13 -4.55
CA HIS A 96 13.59 -12.90 -3.59
C HIS A 96 12.98 -12.54 -2.24
N HIS A 97 13.01 -13.49 -1.30
CA HIS A 97 12.60 -13.25 0.08
C HIS A 97 13.83 -12.90 0.93
N LYS A 98 13.83 -11.73 1.58
CA LYS A 98 14.85 -11.43 2.60
C LYS A 98 14.62 -12.32 3.81
N LYS A 99 15.56 -13.22 4.11
CA LYS A 99 15.57 -13.92 5.40
C LYS A 99 15.85 -12.90 6.50
N GLY A 100 14.94 -12.77 7.47
CA GLY A 100 15.18 -11.96 8.66
C GLY A 100 16.43 -12.47 9.37
N LYS A 101 17.36 -11.58 9.72
CA LYS A 101 18.44 -11.91 10.65
C LYS A 101 17.78 -12.27 11.99
N ARG A 102 18.04 -13.49 12.46
CA ARG A 102 17.72 -13.93 13.82
C ARG A 102 18.67 -13.26 14.80
#